data_AF-A0A7S0SUF6-F1
#
_entry.id   AF-A0A7S0SUF6-F1
#
_cell.length_a   1.000
_cell.length_b   1.000
_cell.length_c   1.000
_cell.angle_alpha   90.00
_cell.angle_beta   90.00
_cell.angle_gamma   90.00
#
_symmetry.space_group_name_H-M   'P 1'
#
loop_
_entity.id
_entity.type
_entity.pdbx_description
1 polymer ?
#
loop_
_entity_poly.entity_id
_entity_poly.type
_entity_poly.pdbx_seq_one_letter_code
_entity_poly.pdbx_strand_id
1 'polypeptide(L)'
;MNENFSEISNEERLAYMLGHPIVGLKPLFNREEFCPSCGSEHKSPWLLDMYGSCSSCHATLRESYHLQRRYADIPQLVPLEILFATYGDPLEPLTAIDVTAIMKERVKYYKNEDRLAFRIETQLNEVFKCDPAPGKSKQLRIRYRIDGVFATLLLSTLPSSQFPSPILLLRPTKRHLQIIRALYGHPKGRSSTGAMCTDVTEIVQGFVDLMGGSYLNLSPQSSVSQMFGDPCPGYTKDLRIEYEVSGRNGSIVRDEFRGHLKKRIYIEETPTVAPLLLVDKATYGVTPTSRRDRLRQLEKELIRIKTLEHKIHSGLYVSPDDYNYLNNNKQKIIDDMAATREAPISFLDITTKLQRLADKGGISLKLDKETFDPNLVFGNPMPGALKFLEVNLTCPGHDSERFADSREVTGGGFPRNYITNKSARFVVPVVENRLNGKARLAESVVFESSFAGPIITIVRATYGDFSNSSHLIDCTTEVQLKVKGQVLCIEQSENLNHWLVRDPCPGIHKQLRIEYITRGFYGNVRVREKDDLLVAGVQLGYLPESPQDD
;
A
#
# COMPACT_ATOMS: atom_id res chain seq x y z
N MET A 1 -42.88 28.35 10.27
CA MET A 1 -42.79 29.65 10.96
C MET A 1 -41.84 30.49 10.12
N ASN A 2 -42.41 31.39 9.31
CA ASN A 2 -41.65 32.37 8.52
C ASN A 2 -41.43 33.59 9.39
N GLU A 3 -40.24 33.75 9.95
CA GLU A 3 -39.79 35.03 10.47
C GLU A 3 -39.01 35.74 9.36
N ASN A 4 -39.45 36.96 9.03
CA ASN A 4 -38.95 37.80 7.95
C ASN A 4 -37.46 38.17 8.16
N PHE A 5 -36.61 37.80 7.20
CA PHE A 5 -35.17 38.12 7.18
C PHE A 5 -34.83 39.48 6.54
N SER A 6 -35.82 40.36 6.40
CA SER A 6 -35.63 41.71 5.85
C SER A 6 -34.96 42.71 6.81
N GLU A 7 -34.63 42.31 8.04
CA GLU A 7 -34.21 43.25 9.10
C GLU A 7 -32.74 43.17 9.54
N ILE A 8 -31.93 42.23 9.02
CA ILE A 8 -30.51 42.18 9.39
C ILE A 8 -29.71 43.14 8.50
N SER A 9 -29.10 44.14 9.12
CA SER A 9 -28.30 45.16 8.44
C SER A 9 -27.01 44.57 7.83
N ASN A 10 -26.47 45.23 6.80
CA ASN A 10 -25.21 44.82 6.18
C ASN A 10 -24.02 44.86 7.17
N GLU A 11 -24.10 45.71 8.20
CA GLU A 11 -23.08 45.84 9.24
C GLU A 11 -23.10 44.66 10.21
N GLU A 12 -24.29 44.16 10.58
CA GLU A 12 -24.43 42.94 11.39
C GLU A 12 -23.96 41.69 10.64
N ARG A 13 -24.21 41.63 9.31
CA ARG A 13 -23.65 40.58 8.45
C ARG A 13 -22.12 40.59 8.45
N LEU A 14 -21.52 41.77 8.34
CA LEU A 14 -20.07 41.93 8.33
C LEU A 14 -19.44 41.60 9.71
N ALA A 15 -20.05 42.07 10.80
CA ALA A 15 -19.59 41.78 12.15
C ALA A 15 -19.65 40.27 12.46
N TYR A 16 -20.68 39.59 11.97
CA TYR A 16 -20.81 38.13 12.10
C TYR A 16 -19.77 37.37 11.25
N MET A 17 -19.52 37.81 10.00
CA MET A 17 -18.47 37.23 9.14
C MET A 17 -17.06 37.33 9.76
N LEU A 18 -16.84 38.33 10.62
CA LEU A 18 -15.59 38.53 11.37
C LEU A 18 -15.55 37.74 12.70
N GLY A 19 -16.58 36.92 12.99
CA GLY A 19 -16.63 36.06 14.16
C GLY A 19 -17.13 36.74 15.44
N HIS A 20 -17.72 37.94 15.35
CA HIS A 20 -18.30 38.60 16.52
C HIS A 20 -19.66 37.96 16.89
N PRO A 21 -19.87 37.56 18.16
CA PRO A 21 -21.16 37.03 18.60
C PRO A 21 -22.21 38.14 18.62
N ILE A 22 -23.30 37.97 17.86
CA ILE A 22 -24.46 38.85 17.93
C ILE A 22 -25.33 38.39 19.12
N VAL A 23 -25.51 39.27 20.10
CA VAL A 23 -26.30 39.00 21.30
C VAL A 23 -27.76 38.76 20.91
N GLY A 24 -28.28 37.55 21.18
CA GLY A 24 -29.70 37.22 21.00
C GLY A 24 -30.03 36.27 19.83
N LEU A 25 -29.09 35.99 18.93
CA LEU A 25 -29.27 35.03 17.83
C LEU A 25 -28.52 33.72 18.12
N LYS A 26 -29.19 32.57 18.00
CA LYS A 26 -28.52 31.26 18.03
C LYS A 26 -27.41 31.24 16.97
N PRO A 27 -26.24 30.64 17.24
CA PRO A 27 -25.13 30.61 16.28
C PRO A 27 -25.62 30.07 14.93
N LEU A 28 -25.52 30.88 13.87
CA LEU A 28 -25.98 30.59 12.51
C LEU A 28 -25.07 29.58 11.78
N PHE A 29 -24.32 28.74 12.50
CA PHE A 29 -23.42 27.72 11.95
C PHE A 29 -24.11 26.67 11.05
N ASN A 30 -25.44 26.73 10.88
CA ASN A 30 -26.24 25.73 10.17
C ASN A 30 -27.21 26.30 9.13
N ARG A 31 -27.02 27.53 8.63
CA ARG A 31 -27.80 27.95 7.45
C ARG A 31 -27.11 27.49 6.18
N GLU A 32 -27.53 26.32 5.72
CA GLU A 32 -27.13 25.71 4.44
C GLU A 32 -27.39 26.64 3.23
N GLU A 33 -28.10 27.75 3.43
CA GLU A 33 -28.43 28.76 2.42
C GLU A 33 -27.29 29.73 2.10
N PHE A 34 -26.23 29.84 2.90
CA PHE A 34 -25.18 30.85 2.69
C PHE A 34 -23.75 30.29 2.71
N CYS A 35 -22.89 30.83 1.87
CA CYS A 35 -21.47 30.49 1.84
C CYS A 35 -20.77 31.02 3.09
N PRO A 36 -20.09 30.17 3.88
CA PRO A 36 -19.42 30.61 5.11
C PRO A 36 -18.24 31.55 4.86
N SER A 37 -17.66 31.55 3.64
CA SER A 37 -16.51 32.39 3.31
C SER A 37 -16.87 33.75 2.73
N CYS A 38 -17.92 33.84 1.90
CA CYS A 38 -18.26 35.10 1.21
C CYS A 38 -19.67 35.61 1.49
N GLY A 39 -20.48 34.88 2.27
CA GLY A 39 -21.86 35.26 2.58
C GLY A 39 -22.84 35.22 1.40
N SER A 40 -22.41 34.74 0.22
CA SER A 40 -23.31 34.58 -0.94
C SER A 40 -24.37 33.53 -0.67
N GLU A 41 -25.61 33.82 -1.06
CA GLU A 41 -26.72 32.88 -0.98
C GLU A 41 -26.56 31.75 -2.01
N HIS A 42 -26.64 30.50 -1.54
CA HIS A 42 -26.70 29.31 -2.35
C HIS A 42 -28.13 29.08 -2.80
N LYS A 43 -28.36 29.18 -4.10
CA LYS A 43 -29.70 29.00 -4.68
C LYS A 43 -30.21 27.55 -4.67
N SER A 44 -29.33 26.57 -4.44
CA SER A 44 -29.66 25.13 -4.33
C SER A 44 -29.01 24.51 -3.08
N PRO A 45 -29.41 24.88 -1.86
CA PRO A 45 -28.75 24.47 -0.61
C PRO A 45 -28.80 22.96 -0.36
N TRP A 46 -29.80 22.25 -0.90
CA TRP A 46 -29.92 20.79 -0.79
C TRP A 46 -28.87 20.03 -1.61
N LEU A 47 -28.12 20.69 -2.52
CA LEU A 47 -27.07 20.08 -3.35
C LEU A 47 -25.65 20.32 -2.80
N LEU A 48 -25.52 20.98 -1.65
CA LEU A 48 -24.22 21.33 -1.06
C LEU A 48 -23.33 20.13 -0.72
N ASP A 49 -23.92 18.96 -0.49
CA ASP A 49 -23.17 17.73 -0.25
C ASP A 49 -22.49 17.18 -1.53
N MET A 50 -22.84 17.70 -2.71
CA MET A 50 -22.31 17.27 -4.02
C MET A 50 -21.55 18.39 -4.77
N TYR A 51 -21.89 19.65 -4.49
CA TYR A 51 -21.18 20.83 -5.00
C TYR A 51 -20.28 21.38 -3.91
N GLY A 52 -19.07 20.82 -3.83
CA GLY A 52 -18.12 21.11 -2.76
C GLY A 52 -17.54 22.53 -2.76
N SER A 53 -17.84 23.38 -3.74
CA SER A 53 -17.28 24.74 -3.85
C SER A 53 -18.33 25.82 -4.13
N CYS A 54 -18.12 27.01 -3.58
CA CYS A 54 -18.96 28.18 -3.80
C CYS A 54 -18.87 28.66 -5.25
N SER A 55 -20.00 28.87 -5.92
CA SER A 55 -20.01 29.45 -7.27
C SER A 55 -19.49 30.90 -7.31
N SER A 56 -19.60 31.65 -6.21
CA SER A 56 -19.17 33.05 -6.13
C SER A 56 -17.70 33.21 -5.76
N CYS A 57 -17.21 32.47 -4.77
CA CYS A 57 -15.86 32.65 -4.21
C CYS A 57 -14.97 31.40 -4.28
N HIS A 58 -15.48 30.30 -4.84
CA HIS A 58 -14.79 29.01 -4.98
C HIS A 58 -14.29 28.35 -3.69
N ALA A 59 -14.61 28.92 -2.52
CA ALA A 59 -14.29 28.34 -1.23
C ALA A 59 -15.01 27.00 -1.06
N THR A 60 -14.32 26.04 -0.43
CA THR A 60 -14.87 24.74 -0.11
C THR A 60 -16.06 24.90 0.85
N LEU A 61 -17.24 24.46 0.43
CA LEU A 61 -18.49 24.61 1.20
C LEU A 61 -18.61 23.53 2.27
N ARG A 62 -18.22 22.29 1.95
CA ARG A 62 -18.22 21.16 2.87
C ARG A 62 -17.02 20.28 2.59
N GLU A 63 -16.23 20.00 3.62
CA GLU A 63 -15.15 19.02 3.51
C GLU A 63 -15.71 17.60 3.57
N SER A 64 -15.15 16.70 2.78
CA SER A 64 -15.52 15.28 2.72
C SER A 64 -15.54 14.65 4.12
N TYR A 65 -14.56 14.97 4.97
CA TYR A 65 -14.49 14.49 6.35
C TYR A 65 -15.72 14.82 7.22
N HIS A 66 -16.26 16.04 7.12
CA HIS A 66 -17.46 16.43 7.87
C HIS A 66 -18.67 15.61 7.44
N LEU A 67 -18.77 15.38 6.13
CA LEU A 67 -19.84 14.57 5.58
C LEU A 67 -19.67 13.09 5.96
N GLN A 68 -18.45 12.55 5.94
CA GLN A 68 -18.19 11.18 6.41
C GLN A 68 -18.66 10.99 7.84
N ARG A 69 -18.31 11.90 8.75
CA ARG A 69 -18.79 11.85 10.15
C ARG A 69 -20.32 11.87 10.23
N ARG A 70 -20.98 12.73 9.46
CA ARG A 70 -22.46 12.82 9.41
C ARG A 70 -23.12 11.50 9.03
N TYR A 71 -22.51 10.72 8.14
CA TYR A 71 -23.06 9.46 7.63
C TYR A 71 -22.39 8.21 8.22
N ALA A 72 -21.35 8.35 9.06
CA ALA A 72 -20.60 7.23 9.64
C ALA A 72 -21.46 6.42 10.62
N ASP A 73 -22.32 7.10 11.39
CA ASP A 73 -23.17 6.48 12.41
C ASP A 73 -24.41 5.78 11.82
N ILE A 74 -24.68 5.98 10.52
CA ILE A 74 -25.80 5.36 9.83
C ILE A 74 -25.35 4.00 9.29
N PRO A 75 -25.95 2.87 9.70
CA PRO A 75 -25.52 1.55 9.26
C PRO A 75 -25.70 1.38 7.75
N GLN A 76 -24.75 0.71 7.10
CA GLN A 76 -24.82 0.40 5.69
C GLN A 76 -25.83 -0.73 5.42
N LEU A 77 -26.82 -0.45 4.57
CA LEU A 77 -27.92 -1.39 4.31
C LEU A 77 -27.62 -2.38 3.19
N VAL A 78 -26.83 -1.97 2.20
CA VAL A 78 -26.58 -2.71 0.96
C VAL A 78 -25.10 -2.65 0.59
N PRO A 79 -24.53 -3.63 -0.14
CA PRO A 79 -23.09 -3.68 -0.41
C PRO A 79 -22.53 -2.47 -1.16
N LEU A 80 -23.24 -1.98 -2.18
CA LEU A 80 -23.01 -0.70 -2.84
C LEU A 80 -24.15 0.25 -2.47
N GLU A 81 -23.92 1.15 -1.51
CA GLU A 81 -24.96 2.07 -1.06
C GLU A 81 -24.77 3.46 -1.67
N ILE A 82 -25.74 3.89 -2.48
CA ILE A 82 -25.80 5.27 -2.97
C ILE A 82 -26.34 6.18 -1.86
N LEU A 83 -25.57 7.19 -1.48
CA LEU A 83 -25.97 8.17 -0.48
C LEU A 83 -26.69 9.32 -1.16
N PHE A 84 -26.05 9.93 -2.17
CA PHE A 84 -26.53 11.08 -2.92
C PHE A 84 -26.09 10.98 -4.38
N ALA A 85 -26.93 11.43 -5.30
CA ALA A 85 -26.54 11.56 -6.69
C ALA A 85 -27.21 12.76 -7.37
N THR A 86 -26.47 13.46 -8.22
CA THR A 86 -26.97 14.63 -8.95
C THR A 86 -26.59 14.55 -10.43
N TYR A 87 -27.43 15.12 -11.28
CA TYR A 87 -27.18 15.21 -12.71
C TYR A 87 -27.42 16.64 -13.20
N GLY A 88 -26.44 17.24 -13.85
CA GLY A 88 -26.54 18.64 -14.25
C GLY A 88 -25.24 19.25 -14.74
N ASP A 89 -25.19 20.58 -14.77
CA ASP A 89 -23.94 21.30 -15.05
C ASP A 89 -22.90 21.05 -13.94
N PRO A 90 -21.62 20.82 -14.29
CA PRO A 90 -20.56 20.54 -13.31
C PRO A 90 -20.21 21.74 -12.41
N LEU A 91 -20.52 22.97 -12.81
CA LEU A 91 -20.14 24.18 -12.09
C LEU A 91 -21.35 24.96 -11.56
N GLU A 92 -22.53 24.76 -12.16
CA GLU A 92 -23.75 25.49 -11.82
C GLU A 92 -24.78 24.59 -11.10
N PRO A 93 -24.90 24.66 -9.75
CA PRO A 93 -25.82 23.82 -8.98
C PRO A 93 -27.31 24.05 -9.32
N LEU A 94 -27.64 25.20 -9.90
CA LEU A 94 -29.01 25.57 -10.29
C LEU A 94 -29.56 24.72 -11.43
N THR A 95 -28.66 24.27 -12.31
CA THR A 95 -29.00 23.48 -13.50
C THR A 95 -28.70 22.00 -13.25
N ALA A 96 -28.87 21.58 -11.99
CA ALA A 96 -28.71 20.21 -11.57
C ALA A 96 -29.95 19.70 -10.83
N ILE A 97 -30.24 18.43 -11.05
CA ILE A 97 -31.36 17.71 -10.46
C ILE A 97 -30.85 16.60 -9.56
N ASP A 98 -31.60 16.31 -8.50
CA ASP A 98 -31.37 15.14 -7.65
C ASP A 98 -31.85 13.88 -8.38
N VAL A 99 -30.96 12.91 -8.53
CA VAL A 99 -31.21 11.62 -9.16
C VAL A 99 -30.95 10.44 -8.22
N THR A 100 -30.85 10.70 -6.91
CA THR A 100 -30.51 9.73 -5.87
C THR A 100 -31.44 8.53 -5.88
N ALA A 101 -32.75 8.75 -5.93
CA ALA A 101 -33.74 7.67 -5.94
C ALA A 101 -33.57 6.75 -7.16
N ILE A 102 -33.37 7.34 -8.35
CA ILE A 102 -33.17 6.62 -9.60
C ILE A 102 -31.87 5.79 -9.53
N MET A 103 -30.80 6.33 -8.94
CA MET A 103 -29.55 5.59 -8.76
C MET A 103 -29.69 4.43 -7.78
N LYS A 104 -30.41 4.62 -6.66
CA LYS A 104 -30.74 3.55 -5.72
C LYS A 104 -31.53 2.43 -6.40
N GLU A 105 -32.53 2.77 -7.21
CA GLU A 105 -33.30 1.78 -7.98
C GLU A 105 -32.43 1.02 -8.99
N ARG A 106 -31.48 1.69 -9.66
CA ARG A 106 -30.55 1.02 -10.58
C ARG A 106 -29.63 0.03 -9.89
N VAL A 107 -29.19 0.29 -8.66
CA VAL A 107 -28.41 -0.70 -7.89
C VAL A 107 -29.28 -1.90 -7.53
N LYS A 108 -30.54 -1.68 -7.13
CA LYS A 108 -31.52 -2.73 -6.82
C LYS A 108 -31.84 -3.65 -7.99
N TYR A 109 -31.63 -3.20 -9.22
CA TYR A 109 -31.77 -4.05 -10.41
C TYR A 109 -30.83 -5.27 -10.37
N TYR A 110 -29.71 -5.18 -9.66
CA TYR A 110 -28.78 -6.29 -9.47
C TYR A 110 -29.12 -7.04 -8.19
N LYS A 111 -29.28 -8.37 -8.31
CA LYS A 111 -29.67 -9.25 -7.19
C LYS A 111 -28.85 -9.07 -5.91
N ASN A 112 -27.56 -8.78 -6.06
CA ASN A 112 -26.62 -8.65 -4.94
C ASN A 112 -26.40 -7.19 -4.52
N GLU A 113 -27.03 -6.22 -5.20
CA GLU A 113 -26.89 -4.78 -4.93
C GLU A 113 -25.42 -4.34 -4.82
N ASP A 114 -24.58 -4.94 -5.67
CA ASP A 114 -23.13 -4.90 -5.61
C ASP A 114 -22.51 -4.12 -6.77
N ARG A 115 -23.34 -3.58 -7.68
CA ARG A 115 -22.85 -2.93 -8.90
C ARG A 115 -23.78 -1.88 -9.45
N LEU A 116 -23.21 -0.99 -10.25
CA LEU A 116 -23.88 0.02 -11.04
C LEU A 116 -23.23 0.05 -12.42
N ALA A 117 -24.02 -0.08 -13.50
CA ALA A 117 -23.48 -0.06 -14.85
C ALA A 117 -24.28 0.85 -15.80
N PHE A 118 -23.55 1.46 -16.73
CA PHE A 118 -24.09 2.24 -17.84
C PHE A 118 -23.43 1.78 -19.14
N ARG A 119 -24.28 1.42 -20.12
CA ARG A 119 -23.81 1.12 -21.48
C ARG A 119 -23.66 2.41 -22.27
N ILE A 120 -22.86 2.39 -23.34
CA ILE A 120 -22.59 3.57 -24.17
C ILE A 120 -23.90 4.14 -24.74
N GLU A 121 -24.84 3.27 -25.10
CA GLU A 121 -26.13 3.64 -25.70
C GLU A 121 -27.13 4.25 -24.69
N THR A 122 -26.77 4.30 -23.41
CA THR A 122 -27.68 4.79 -22.37
C THR A 122 -27.86 6.31 -22.49
N GLN A 123 -29.08 6.73 -22.84
CA GLN A 123 -29.48 8.14 -22.86
C GLN A 123 -29.84 8.60 -21.45
N LEU A 124 -29.00 9.42 -20.82
CA LEU A 124 -29.23 9.84 -19.44
C LEU A 124 -30.43 10.77 -19.29
N ASN A 125 -30.69 11.62 -20.27
CA ASN A 125 -31.88 12.47 -20.27
C ASN A 125 -33.18 11.64 -20.25
N GLU A 126 -33.19 10.48 -20.91
CA GLU A 126 -34.33 9.55 -20.87
C GLU A 126 -34.41 8.81 -19.53
N VAL A 127 -33.26 8.37 -19.00
CA VAL A 127 -33.18 7.71 -17.70
C VAL A 127 -33.67 8.62 -16.57
N PHE A 128 -33.26 9.89 -16.60
CA PHE A 128 -33.63 10.89 -15.60
C PHE A 128 -34.93 11.65 -15.94
N LYS A 129 -35.53 11.36 -17.10
CA LYS A 129 -36.75 11.98 -17.62
C LYS A 129 -36.68 13.51 -17.74
N CYS A 130 -35.48 14.07 -17.82
CA CYS A 130 -35.23 15.51 -17.83
C CYS A 130 -33.85 15.82 -18.42
N ASP A 131 -33.73 16.91 -19.19
CA ASP A 131 -32.45 17.55 -19.52
C ASP A 131 -32.28 18.81 -18.67
N PRO A 132 -31.50 18.75 -17.57
CA PRO A 132 -31.35 19.87 -16.65
C PRO A 132 -30.49 21.02 -17.21
N ALA A 133 -29.72 20.77 -18.28
CA ALA A 133 -28.86 21.77 -18.92
C ALA A 133 -28.77 21.51 -20.44
N PRO A 134 -29.79 21.93 -21.21
CA PRO A 134 -29.85 21.69 -22.65
C PRO A 134 -28.67 22.30 -23.40
N GLY A 135 -28.10 21.55 -24.35
CA GLY A 135 -26.97 21.99 -25.17
C GLY A 135 -25.62 22.09 -24.44
N LYS A 136 -25.59 21.86 -23.12
CA LYS A 136 -24.36 21.80 -22.31
C LYS A 136 -23.98 20.36 -21.99
N SER A 137 -22.68 20.12 -21.84
CA SER A 137 -22.17 18.87 -21.26
C SER A 137 -22.57 18.80 -19.79
N LYS A 138 -23.14 17.66 -19.39
CA LYS A 138 -23.61 17.42 -18.02
C LYS A 138 -22.66 16.47 -17.31
N GLN A 139 -22.75 16.41 -15.99
CA GLN A 139 -22.00 15.49 -15.16
C GLN A 139 -22.94 14.75 -14.21
N LEU A 140 -22.85 13.42 -14.19
CA LEU A 140 -23.47 12.59 -13.17
C LEU A 140 -22.49 12.46 -12.01
N ARG A 141 -22.90 12.97 -10.84
CA ARG A 141 -22.11 12.88 -9.61
C ARG A 141 -22.78 11.91 -8.68
N ILE A 142 -22.03 10.96 -8.14
CA ILE A 142 -22.57 9.90 -7.29
C ILE A 142 -21.69 9.78 -6.08
N ARG A 143 -22.24 10.05 -4.90
CA ARG A 143 -21.59 9.78 -3.63
C ARG A 143 -22.17 8.51 -3.04
N TYR A 144 -21.29 7.60 -2.68
CA TYR A 144 -21.65 6.25 -2.29
C TYR A 144 -20.68 5.72 -1.24
N ARG A 145 -21.01 4.56 -0.68
CA ARG A 145 -20.08 3.77 0.11
C ARG A 145 -20.13 2.31 -0.27
N ILE A 146 -18.96 1.68 -0.24
CA ILE A 146 -18.79 0.23 -0.42
C ILE A 146 -18.03 -0.30 0.78
N ASP A 147 -18.62 -1.25 1.51
CA ASP A 147 -17.99 -1.86 2.69
C ASP A 147 -17.46 -0.81 3.70
N GLY A 148 -18.27 0.20 4.01
CA GLY A 148 -17.94 1.27 4.95
C GLY A 148 -17.00 2.36 4.42
N VAL A 149 -16.42 2.21 3.24
CA VAL A 149 -15.52 3.23 2.64
C VAL A 149 -16.32 4.16 1.74
N PHE A 150 -16.23 5.45 2.01
CA PHE A 150 -16.90 6.51 1.26
C PHE A 150 -16.12 6.90 -0.01
N ALA A 151 -16.85 7.12 -1.09
CA ALA A 151 -16.30 7.48 -2.38
C ALA A 151 -17.27 8.35 -3.19
N THR A 152 -16.73 9.10 -4.15
CA THR A 152 -17.49 9.96 -5.06
C THR A 152 -17.06 9.71 -6.50
N LEU A 153 -18.02 9.42 -7.39
CA LEU A 153 -17.81 9.38 -8.84
C LEU A 153 -18.21 10.71 -9.47
N LEU A 154 -17.40 11.19 -10.41
CA LEU A 154 -17.66 12.34 -11.25
C LEU A 154 -17.63 11.89 -12.71
N LEU A 155 -18.80 11.60 -13.28
CA LEU A 155 -18.93 11.01 -14.61
C LEU A 155 -19.42 12.06 -15.60
N SER A 156 -18.51 12.54 -16.46
CA SER A 156 -18.84 13.54 -17.48
C SER A 156 -19.54 12.90 -18.68
N THR A 157 -20.52 13.61 -19.22
CA THR A 157 -21.33 13.18 -20.37
C THR A 157 -21.07 14.07 -21.58
N LEU A 158 -21.30 13.52 -22.76
CA LEU A 158 -21.35 14.29 -23.99
C LEU A 158 -22.59 15.21 -24.00
N PRO A 159 -22.61 16.29 -24.80
CA PRO A 159 -23.81 17.10 -24.98
C PRO A 159 -25.04 16.29 -25.44
N SER A 160 -24.81 15.15 -26.09
CA SER A 160 -25.82 14.16 -26.47
C SER A 160 -26.40 13.34 -25.30
N SER A 161 -26.01 13.62 -24.04
CA SER A 161 -26.46 12.93 -22.82
C SER A 161 -26.01 11.46 -22.67
N GLN A 162 -25.00 11.04 -23.44
CA GLN A 162 -24.37 9.74 -23.34
C GLN A 162 -23.00 9.82 -22.65
N PHE A 163 -22.55 8.72 -22.07
CA PHE A 163 -21.16 8.59 -21.63
C PHE A 163 -20.24 8.31 -22.83
N PRO A 164 -19.01 8.84 -22.83
CA PRO A 164 -18.03 8.56 -23.89
C PRO A 164 -17.50 7.11 -23.85
N SER A 165 -17.68 6.41 -22.74
CA SER A 165 -17.24 5.03 -22.51
C SER A 165 -18.21 4.30 -21.58
N PRO A 166 -18.28 2.96 -21.60
CA PRO A 166 -19.12 2.22 -20.68
C PRO A 166 -18.60 2.39 -19.26
N ILE A 167 -19.52 2.49 -18.30
CA ILE A 167 -19.21 2.63 -16.89
C ILE A 167 -19.64 1.36 -16.16
N LEU A 168 -18.73 0.77 -15.39
CA LEU A 168 -19.02 -0.33 -14.48
C LEU A 168 -18.36 -0.03 -13.13
N LEU A 169 -19.19 0.28 -12.14
CA LEU A 169 -18.78 0.25 -10.74
C LEU A 169 -19.20 -1.10 -10.17
N LEU A 170 -18.24 -1.88 -9.69
CA LEU A 170 -18.47 -3.20 -9.11
C LEU A 170 -17.80 -3.23 -7.73
N ARG A 171 -18.53 -3.71 -6.72
CA ARG A 171 -17.96 -3.98 -5.40
C ARG A 171 -16.77 -4.94 -5.54
N PRO A 172 -15.57 -4.54 -5.08
CA PRO A 172 -14.42 -5.42 -5.13
C PRO A 172 -14.61 -6.59 -4.16
N THR A 173 -14.18 -7.80 -4.56
CA THR A 173 -14.18 -8.96 -3.66
C THR A 173 -13.20 -8.78 -2.51
N LYS A 174 -12.09 -8.08 -2.79
CA LYS A 174 -11.10 -7.61 -1.81
C LYS A 174 -10.65 -6.22 -2.23
N ARG A 175 -10.69 -5.26 -1.29
CA ARG A 175 -10.12 -3.92 -1.50
C ARG A 175 -8.65 -3.97 -1.14
N HIS A 176 -7.80 -3.88 -2.15
CA HIS A 176 -6.36 -3.93 -1.98
C HIS A 176 -5.73 -2.55 -1.89
N LEU A 177 -6.32 -1.56 -2.54
CA LEU A 177 -5.93 -0.16 -2.44
C LEU A 177 -7.06 0.64 -1.78
N GLN A 178 -6.73 1.34 -0.70
CA GLN A 178 -7.61 2.30 -0.04
C GLN A 178 -6.90 3.65 0.06
N ILE A 179 -7.61 4.72 -0.28
CA ILE A 179 -7.13 6.08 -0.10
C ILE A 179 -7.46 6.50 1.32
N ILE A 180 -6.43 6.82 2.10
CA ILE A 180 -6.57 7.30 3.48
C ILE A 180 -6.90 8.79 3.45
N ARG A 181 -6.16 9.54 2.62
CA ARG A 181 -6.33 10.98 2.49
C ARG A 181 -5.82 11.45 1.14
N ALA A 182 -6.53 12.36 0.48
CA ALA A 182 -6.02 13.06 -0.68
C ALA A 182 -6.34 14.55 -0.64
N LEU A 183 -5.34 15.39 -0.89
CA LEU A 183 -5.46 16.85 -0.90
C LEU A 183 -4.98 17.38 -2.25
N TYR A 184 -5.77 18.27 -2.85
CA TYR A 184 -5.41 18.99 -4.06
C TYR A 184 -5.39 20.50 -3.77
N GLY A 185 -4.32 21.20 -4.13
CA GLY A 185 -4.25 22.66 -4.01
C GLY A 185 -2.86 23.18 -3.72
N HIS A 186 -2.75 24.33 -3.08
CA HIS A 186 -1.46 24.97 -2.82
C HIS A 186 -0.59 24.11 -1.89
N PRO A 187 0.74 23.99 -2.14
CA PRO A 187 1.62 23.13 -1.34
C PRO A 187 1.71 23.46 0.17
N LYS A 188 1.35 24.69 0.57
CA LYS A 188 1.30 25.06 2.00
C LYS A 188 -0.06 24.75 2.65
N GLY A 189 -1.05 24.33 1.87
CA GLY A 189 -2.42 24.03 2.31
C GLY A 189 -3.25 25.25 2.75
N ARG A 190 -2.61 26.33 3.19
CA ARG A 190 -3.24 27.57 3.67
C ARG A 190 -2.42 28.81 3.28
N SER A 191 -3.11 29.95 3.20
CA SER A 191 -2.54 31.31 3.14
C SER A 191 -3.15 32.21 4.23
N SER A 192 -2.72 33.47 4.27
CA SER A 192 -3.39 34.53 5.04
C SER A 192 -4.85 34.76 4.63
N THR A 193 -5.27 34.29 3.46
CA THR A 193 -6.63 34.46 2.91
C THR A 193 -7.52 33.23 3.07
N GLY A 194 -7.03 32.12 3.65
CA GLY A 194 -7.85 30.94 3.98
C GLY A 194 -7.25 29.61 3.52
N ALA A 195 -8.11 28.59 3.45
CA ALA A 195 -7.76 27.27 2.91
C ALA A 195 -7.54 27.36 1.40
N MET A 196 -6.37 26.93 0.93
CA MET A 196 -6.01 26.91 -0.49
C MET A 196 -5.89 25.48 -1.03
N CYS A 197 -6.48 24.53 -0.32
CA CYS A 197 -6.53 23.13 -0.71
C CYS A 197 -7.93 22.56 -0.46
N THR A 198 -8.27 21.55 -1.25
CA THR A 198 -9.54 20.83 -1.17
C THR A 198 -9.25 19.36 -0.90
N ASP A 199 -10.05 18.78 -0.02
CA ASP A 199 -10.06 17.34 0.24
C ASP A 199 -10.72 16.61 -0.94
N VAL A 200 -9.92 15.81 -1.63
CA VAL A 200 -10.34 15.02 -2.80
C VAL A 200 -10.31 13.51 -2.51
N THR A 201 -10.21 13.12 -1.23
CA THR A 201 -10.09 11.71 -0.78
C THR A 201 -11.14 10.82 -1.42
N GLU A 202 -12.42 11.20 -1.31
CA GLU A 202 -13.53 10.40 -1.84
C GLU A 202 -13.53 10.32 -3.37
N ILE A 203 -13.10 11.37 -4.06
CA ILE A 203 -13.03 11.39 -5.52
C ILE A 203 -11.91 10.44 -5.99
N VAL A 204 -10.74 10.50 -5.34
CA VAL A 204 -9.62 9.60 -5.63
C VAL A 204 -9.99 8.15 -5.30
N GLN A 205 -10.68 7.89 -4.19
CA GLN A 205 -11.20 6.56 -3.88
C GLN A 205 -12.20 6.09 -4.95
N GLY A 206 -13.03 6.99 -5.48
CA GLY A 206 -13.95 6.68 -6.57
C GLY A 206 -13.24 6.20 -7.84
N PHE A 207 -12.07 6.77 -8.17
CA PHE A 207 -11.24 6.27 -9.27
C PHE A 207 -10.68 4.88 -9.01
N VAL A 208 -10.27 4.58 -7.77
CA VAL A 208 -9.79 3.24 -7.38
C VAL A 208 -10.90 2.20 -7.52
N ASP A 209 -12.10 2.52 -7.04
CA ASP A 209 -13.25 1.61 -7.08
C ASP A 209 -13.74 1.36 -8.52
N LEU A 210 -13.72 2.37 -9.39
CA LEU A 210 -13.98 2.20 -10.84
C LEU A 210 -12.97 1.28 -11.53
N MET A 211 -11.78 1.16 -10.97
CA MET A 211 -10.71 0.28 -11.44
C MET A 211 -10.67 -1.06 -10.71
N GLY A 212 -11.74 -1.41 -10.00
CA GLY A 212 -11.90 -2.71 -9.33
C GLY A 212 -11.20 -2.83 -7.97
N GLY A 213 -10.73 -1.72 -7.38
CA GLY A 213 -10.24 -1.69 -6.00
C GLY A 213 -8.77 -2.07 -5.80
N SER A 214 -8.00 -2.31 -6.87
CA SER A 214 -6.60 -2.75 -6.80
C SER A 214 -5.60 -1.74 -7.35
N TYR A 215 -6.01 -0.74 -8.13
CA TYR A 215 -5.06 0.26 -8.65
C TYR A 215 -5.69 1.62 -8.88
N LEU A 216 -4.84 2.64 -8.90
CA LEU A 216 -5.11 4.03 -9.27
C LEU A 216 -4.18 4.42 -10.40
N ASN A 217 -4.75 4.99 -11.46
CA ASN A 217 -3.99 5.57 -12.55
C ASN A 217 -4.52 6.96 -12.89
N LEU A 218 -3.77 8.01 -12.53
CA LEU A 218 -4.06 9.38 -12.94
C LEU A 218 -3.02 9.80 -13.98
N SER A 219 -3.49 9.96 -15.21
CA SER A 219 -2.66 10.30 -16.37
C SER A 219 -2.36 11.81 -16.40
N PRO A 220 -1.16 12.24 -16.85
CA PRO A 220 -0.85 13.64 -17.12
C PRO A 220 -1.78 14.30 -18.14
N GLN A 221 -2.37 13.52 -19.04
CA GLN A 221 -3.28 14.02 -20.07
C GLN A 221 -4.66 14.36 -19.49
N SER A 222 -5.00 13.82 -18.32
CA SER A 222 -6.26 14.14 -17.63
C SER A 222 -6.15 15.49 -16.93
N SER A 223 -7.16 16.34 -17.09
CA SER A 223 -7.22 17.63 -16.41
C SER A 223 -7.69 17.44 -14.97
N VAL A 224 -6.76 17.57 -14.04
CA VAL A 224 -6.97 17.49 -12.60
C VAL A 224 -7.86 18.63 -12.10
N SER A 225 -7.72 19.82 -12.69
CA SER A 225 -8.58 20.96 -12.37
C SER A 225 -10.03 20.76 -12.83
N GLN A 226 -10.26 20.02 -13.92
CA GLN A 226 -11.62 19.59 -14.30
C GLN A 226 -12.15 18.47 -13.38
N MET A 227 -11.27 17.60 -12.89
CA MET A 227 -11.64 16.50 -11.99
C MET A 227 -11.96 16.98 -10.58
N PHE A 228 -11.21 17.94 -10.03
CA PHE A 228 -11.30 18.35 -8.62
C PHE A 228 -11.79 19.79 -8.41
N GLY A 229 -11.89 20.59 -9.48
CA GLY A 229 -12.03 22.05 -9.39
C GLY A 229 -10.67 22.74 -9.21
N ASP A 230 -10.62 24.07 -9.22
CA ASP A 230 -9.40 24.84 -8.91
C ASP A 230 -9.54 25.53 -7.53
N PRO A 231 -8.90 24.99 -6.48
CA PRO A 231 -9.01 25.52 -5.11
C PRO A 231 -8.24 26.82 -4.90
N CYS A 232 -7.29 27.15 -5.78
CA CYS A 232 -6.51 28.38 -5.69
C CYS A 232 -6.04 28.82 -7.08
N PRO A 233 -6.92 29.53 -7.82
CA PRO A 233 -6.62 30.03 -9.15
C PRO A 233 -5.37 30.90 -9.17
N GLY A 234 -4.54 30.72 -10.20
CA GLY A 234 -3.29 31.48 -10.36
C GLY A 234 -2.09 30.98 -9.53
N TYR A 235 -2.30 30.04 -8.61
CA TYR A 235 -1.22 29.42 -7.83
C TYR A 235 -0.83 28.04 -8.37
N THR A 236 0.43 27.68 -8.19
CA THR A 236 0.92 26.31 -8.40
C THR A 236 0.31 25.37 -7.38
N LYS A 237 -0.26 24.26 -7.86
CA LYS A 237 -0.88 23.24 -7.01
C LYS A 237 -0.09 21.94 -7.02
N ASP A 238 -0.31 21.13 -5.99
CA ASP A 238 0.08 19.72 -5.96
C ASP A 238 -1.12 18.85 -5.58
N LEU A 239 -1.04 17.58 -5.96
CA LEU A 239 -1.92 16.51 -5.51
C LEU A 239 -1.13 15.60 -4.58
N ARG A 240 -1.60 15.48 -3.35
CA ARG A 240 -1.03 14.63 -2.29
C ARG A 240 -1.99 13.52 -2.01
N ILE A 241 -1.50 12.29 -1.97
CA ILE A 241 -2.32 11.11 -1.72
C ILE A 241 -1.58 10.26 -0.69
N GLU A 242 -2.20 10.03 0.45
CA GLU A 242 -1.87 9.02 1.44
C GLU A 242 -2.81 7.83 1.22
N TYR A 243 -2.24 6.64 1.15
CA TYR A 243 -2.98 5.44 0.78
C TYR A 243 -2.46 4.22 1.53
N GLU A 244 -3.29 3.19 1.60
CA GLU A 244 -2.96 1.86 2.09
C GLU A 244 -3.05 0.87 0.93
N VAL A 245 -1.99 0.08 0.71
CA VAL A 245 -2.01 -1.08 -0.18
C VAL A 245 -1.84 -2.34 0.65
N SER A 246 -2.89 -3.16 0.76
CA SER A 246 -2.88 -4.46 1.46
C SER A 246 -2.23 -4.39 2.86
N GLY A 247 -2.61 -3.40 3.69
CA GLY A 247 -2.06 -3.21 5.04
C GLY A 247 -0.80 -2.33 5.12
N ARG A 248 -0.29 -1.81 3.99
CA ARG A 248 0.92 -0.98 3.96
C ARG A 248 0.61 0.46 3.56
N ASN A 249 0.98 1.39 4.42
CA ASN A 249 0.80 2.82 4.15
C ASN A 249 1.85 3.32 3.16
N GLY A 250 1.43 4.22 2.28
CA GLY A 250 2.27 4.91 1.32
C GLY A 250 1.78 6.34 1.11
N SER A 251 2.65 7.19 0.55
CA SER A 251 2.26 8.53 0.15
C SER A 251 2.91 8.91 -1.18
N ILE A 252 2.21 9.75 -1.94
CA ILE A 252 2.69 10.29 -3.21
C ILE A 252 2.27 11.76 -3.33
N VAL A 253 3.20 12.58 -3.81
CA VAL A 253 2.95 13.99 -4.12
C VAL A 253 3.31 14.24 -5.58
N ARG A 254 2.42 14.92 -6.31
CA ARG A 254 2.65 15.32 -7.71
C ARG A 254 2.23 16.75 -7.95
N ASP A 255 3.17 17.53 -8.46
CA ASP A 255 2.89 18.88 -8.95
C ASP A 255 1.89 18.86 -10.10
N GLU A 256 1.05 19.89 -10.12
CA GLU A 256 0.21 20.27 -11.24
C GLU A 256 0.86 21.42 -12.03
N PHE A 257 0.60 21.44 -13.34
CA PHE A 257 0.93 22.52 -14.23
C PHE A 257 -0.18 22.71 -15.28
N ARG A 258 -0.79 23.90 -15.30
CA ARG A 258 -1.88 24.29 -16.21
C ARG A 258 -3.09 23.34 -16.20
N GLY A 259 -3.50 22.90 -15.02
CA GLY A 259 -4.60 21.98 -14.79
C GLY A 259 -4.25 20.50 -14.94
N HIS A 260 -3.00 20.14 -15.21
CA HIS A 260 -2.56 18.76 -15.49
C HIS A 260 -1.46 18.29 -14.54
N LEU A 261 -1.41 17.01 -14.18
CA LEU A 261 -0.27 16.48 -13.42
C LEU A 261 0.99 16.51 -14.29
N LYS A 262 2.12 16.99 -13.74
CA LYS A 262 3.41 16.94 -14.46
C LYS A 262 3.88 15.52 -14.74
N LYS A 263 3.50 14.57 -13.90
CA LYS A 263 3.83 13.15 -14.01
C LYS A 263 2.62 12.31 -13.63
N ARG A 264 2.53 11.13 -14.23
CA ARG A 264 1.52 10.11 -13.92
C ARG A 264 1.58 9.77 -12.42
N ILE A 265 0.41 9.60 -11.81
CA ILE A 265 0.26 8.84 -10.57
C ILE A 265 -0.18 7.45 -10.97
N TYR A 266 0.61 6.46 -10.57
CA TYR A 266 0.28 5.06 -10.73
C TYR A 266 0.55 4.38 -9.40
N ILE A 267 -0.51 3.96 -8.74
CA ILE A 267 -0.45 3.15 -7.53
C ILE A 267 -1.16 1.88 -7.90
N GLU A 268 -0.46 0.76 -7.91
CA GLU A 268 -1.10 -0.53 -8.08
C GLU A 268 -0.79 -1.35 -6.84
N GLU A 269 -1.74 -2.20 -6.47
CA GLU A 269 -1.39 -3.47 -5.90
C GLU A 269 -0.49 -4.17 -6.91
N THR A 270 0.82 -3.92 -6.79
CA THR A 270 1.77 -4.90 -7.28
C THR A 270 1.38 -6.19 -6.56
N PRO A 271 1.22 -7.35 -7.25
CA PRO A 271 1.31 -8.61 -6.51
C PRO A 271 2.57 -8.46 -5.69
N THR A 272 2.48 -8.66 -4.38
CA THR A 272 3.64 -8.48 -3.51
C THR A 272 4.73 -9.42 -4.02
N VAL A 273 5.63 -8.96 -4.89
CA VAL A 273 6.80 -9.72 -5.37
C VAL A 273 8.01 -9.34 -4.51
N ALA A 274 7.77 -9.19 -3.20
CA ALA A 274 8.71 -9.76 -2.26
C ALA A 274 8.68 -11.28 -2.49
N PRO A 275 9.77 -12.04 -2.31
CA PRO A 275 9.59 -13.46 -2.07
C PRO A 275 8.71 -13.55 -0.82
N LEU A 276 7.42 -13.83 -1.02
CA LEU A 276 6.54 -14.11 0.09
C LEU A 276 7.00 -15.47 0.59
N LEU A 277 7.51 -15.49 1.81
CA LEU A 277 7.68 -16.75 2.52
C LEU A 277 6.31 -17.36 2.72
N LEU A 278 5.96 -18.33 1.87
CA LEU A 278 4.71 -19.07 1.99
C LEU A 278 4.93 -20.18 3.02
N VAL A 279 4.24 -20.08 4.14
CA VAL A 279 4.13 -21.17 5.10
C VAL A 279 3.12 -22.16 4.53
N ASP A 280 3.60 -23.21 3.87
CA ASP A 280 2.72 -24.25 3.28
C ASP A 280 1.95 -24.99 4.38
N LYS A 281 2.63 -25.23 5.51
CA LYS A 281 2.06 -25.89 6.68
C LYS A 281 2.92 -25.63 7.90
N ALA A 282 2.30 -25.30 9.02
CA ALA A 282 3.01 -25.27 10.30
C ALA A 282 2.15 -25.81 11.44
N THR A 283 2.76 -26.62 12.30
CA THR A 283 2.11 -27.22 13.46
C THR A 283 2.96 -27.09 14.70
N TYR A 284 2.31 -26.82 15.83
CA TYR A 284 2.95 -26.77 17.14
C TYR A 284 2.40 -27.87 18.04
N GLY A 285 3.25 -28.81 18.47
CA GLY A 285 2.88 -30.01 19.21
C GLY A 285 3.57 -31.25 18.68
N VAL A 286 2.97 -32.43 18.83
CA VAL A 286 3.51 -33.69 18.31
C VAL A 286 2.58 -34.23 17.24
N THR A 287 3.05 -34.21 15.99
CA THR A 287 2.38 -34.82 14.83
C THR A 287 2.93 -36.23 14.58
N PRO A 288 2.19 -37.12 13.88
CA PRO A 288 2.72 -38.41 13.47
C PRO A 288 3.96 -38.29 12.56
N THR A 289 4.07 -37.19 11.82
CA THR A 289 5.18 -36.94 10.89
C THR A 289 6.41 -36.42 11.63
N SER A 290 6.26 -35.39 12.46
CA SER A 290 7.35 -34.85 13.30
C SER A 290 7.95 -35.91 14.22
N ARG A 291 7.13 -36.78 14.83
CA ARG A 291 7.61 -37.92 15.62
C ARG A 291 8.49 -38.86 14.81
N ARG A 292 8.03 -39.27 13.63
CA ARG A 292 8.78 -40.18 12.75
C ARG A 292 10.09 -39.55 12.29
N ASP A 293 10.07 -38.28 11.93
CA ASP A 293 11.26 -37.57 11.45
C ASP A 293 12.27 -37.34 12.56
N ARG A 294 11.81 -36.98 13.77
CA ARG A 294 12.70 -36.84 14.94
C ARG A 294 13.31 -38.17 15.35
N LEU A 295 12.54 -39.26 15.36
CA LEU A 295 13.09 -40.60 15.65
C LEU A 295 14.14 -41.01 14.62
N ARG A 296 13.92 -40.75 13.33
CA ARG A 296 14.94 -41.00 12.29
C ARG A 296 16.20 -40.16 12.49
N GLN A 297 16.09 -38.91 12.93
CA GLN A 297 17.24 -38.08 13.25
C GLN A 297 18.03 -38.65 14.43
N LEU A 298 17.35 -38.98 15.53
CA LEU A 298 17.97 -39.56 16.72
C LEU A 298 18.60 -40.93 16.42
N GLU A 299 17.98 -41.76 15.57
CA GLU A 299 18.56 -43.02 15.11
C GLU A 299 19.85 -42.82 14.32
N LYS A 300 19.91 -41.80 13.44
CA LYS A 300 21.15 -41.45 12.72
C LYS A 300 22.25 -41.00 13.66
N GLU A 301 21.93 -40.18 14.65
CA GLU A 301 22.89 -39.75 15.67
C GLU A 301 23.38 -40.92 16.52
N LEU A 302 22.49 -41.85 16.88
CA LEU A 302 22.85 -43.05 17.63
C LEU A 302 23.75 -43.97 16.80
N ILE A 303 23.50 -44.12 15.49
CA ILE A 303 24.39 -44.85 14.58
C ILE A 303 25.77 -44.18 14.52
N ARG A 304 25.84 -42.85 14.45
CA ARG A 304 27.10 -42.10 14.51
C ARG A 304 27.86 -42.41 15.80
N ILE A 305 27.18 -42.41 16.95
CA ILE A 305 27.79 -42.76 18.24
C ILE A 305 28.30 -44.21 18.25
N LYS A 306 27.50 -45.17 17.81
CA LYS A 306 27.94 -46.59 17.71
C LYS A 306 29.16 -46.76 16.80
N THR A 307 29.24 -45.97 15.73
CA THR A 307 30.40 -45.97 14.82
C THR A 307 31.65 -45.45 15.52
N LEU A 308 31.52 -44.39 16.33
CA LEU A 308 32.62 -43.87 17.16
C LEU A 308 33.05 -44.88 18.23
N GLU A 309 32.10 -45.55 18.90
CA GLU A 309 32.41 -46.62 19.87
C GLU A 309 33.18 -47.77 19.22
N HIS A 310 32.78 -48.19 18.03
CA HIS A 310 33.50 -49.20 17.27
C HIS A 310 34.92 -48.75 16.93
N LYS A 311 35.12 -47.49 16.49
CA LYS A 311 36.47 -46.96 16.20
C LYS A 311 37.38 -47.01 17.43
N ILE A 312 36.86 -46.59 18.59
CA ILE A 312 37.58 -46.66 19.87
C ILE A 312 37.93 -48.11 20.20
N HIS A 313 36.98 -49.03 20.08
CA HIS A 313 37.19 -50.44 20.39
C HIS A 313 38.19 -51.13 19.43
N SER A 314 38.23 -50.72 18.17
CA SER A 314 39.19 -51.21 17.17
C SER A 314 40.57 -50.55 17.26
N GLY A 315 40.81 -49.66 18.24
CA GLY A 315 42.09 -48.96 18.40
C GLY A 315 42.37 -47.91 17.32
N LEU A 316 41.35 -47.48 16.58
CA LEU A 316 41.48 -46.41 15.59
C LEU A 316 41.47 -45.05 16.28
N TYR A 317 42.25 -44.11 15.75
CA TYR A 317 42.30 -42.74 16.28
C TYR A 317 40.93 -42.04 16.16
N VAL A 318 40.50 -41.44 17.27
CA VAL A 318 39.27 -40.64 17.38
C VAL A 318 39.65 -39.25 17.89
N SER A 319 39.07 -38.21 17.29
CA SER A 319 39.38 -36.84 17.68
C SER A 319 38.89 -36.55 19.12
N PRO A 320 39.53 -35.65 19.86
CA PRO A 320 39.06 -35.22 21.18
C PRO A 320 37.61 -34.69 21.16
N ASP A 321 37.22 -34.01 20.08
CA ASP A 321 35.86 -33.49 19.89
C ASP A 321 34.82 -34.60 19.74
N ASP A 322 35.15 -35.66 18.98
CA ASP A 322 34.27 -36.83 18.83
C ASP A 322 34.14 -37.62 20.15
N TYR A 323 35.21 -37.67 20.95
CA TYR A 323 35.18 -38.30 22.28
C TYR A 323 34.28 -37.53 23.25
N ASN A 324 34.39 -36.19 23.26
CA ASN A 324 33.51 -35.32 24.03
C ASN A 324 32.06 -35.42 23.55
N TYR A 325 31.83 -35.48 22.25
CA TYR A 325 30.49 -35.65 21.67
C TYR A 325 29.85 -36.97 22.12
N LEU A 326 30.61 -38.07 22.13
CA LEU A 326 30.15 -39.40 22.54
C LEU A 326 29.74 -39.43 24.02
N ASN A 327 30.60 -38.95 24.92
CA ASN A 327 30.33 -38.98 26.36
C ASN A 327 29.15 -38.07 26.75
N ASN A 328 29.01 -36.91 26.11
CA ASN A 328 28.01 -35.92 26.50
C ASN A 328 26.62 -36.18 25.90
N ASN A 329 26.53 -36.84 24.75
CA ASN A 329 25.25 -36.95 24.02
C ASN A 329 24.61 -38.35 24.03
N LYS A 330 25.36 -39.42 24.34
CA LYS A 330 24.83 -40.79 24.25
C LYS A 330 23.58 -41.01 25.09
N GLN A 331 23.63 -40.70 26.39
CA GLN A 331 22.49 -40.92 27.28
C GLN A 331 21.31 -40.00 26.91
N LYS A 332 21.63 -38.74 26.60
CA LYS A 332 20.64 -37.74 26.18
C LYS A 332 19.84 -38.17 24.95
N ILE A 333 20.51 -38.73 23.93
CA ILE A 333 19.84 -39.23 22.71
C ILE A 333 18.93 -40.42 23.03
N ILE A 334 19.35 -41.32 23.93
CA ILE A 334 18.53 -42.47 24.36
C ILE A 334 17.27 -41.97 25.09
N ASP A 335 17.43 -41.02 26.00
CA ASP A 335 16.32 -40.44 26.77
C ASP A 335 15.36 -39.66 25.84
N ASP A 336 15.89 -38.87 24.91
CA ASP A 336 15.10 -38.14 23.90
C ASP A 336 14.33 -39.10 22.99
N MET A 337 14.92 -40.25 22.62
CA MET A 337 14.23 -41.28 21.84
C MET A 337 13.05 -41.88 22.61
N ALA A 338 13.24 -42.21 23.89
CA ALA A 338 12.17 -42.75 24.74
C ALA A 338 11.04 -41.72 24.90
N ALA A 339 11.38 -40.49 25.26
CA ALA A 339 10.41 -39.40 25.41
C ALA A 339 9.62 -39.11 24.12
N THR A 340 10.29 -39.16 22.96
CA THR A 340 9.65 -38.95 21.65
C THR A 340 8.68 -40.09 21.28
N ARG A 341 8.98 -41.34 21.68
CA ARG A 341 8.09 -42.49 21.45
C ARG A 341 6.82 -42.40 22.29
N GLU A 342 6.97 -42.02 23.55
CA GLU A 342 5.89 -41.99 24.56
C GLU A 342 5.01 -40.74 24.50
N ALA A 343 5.47 -39.66 23.85
CA ALA A 343 4.70 -38.43 23.75
C ALA A 343 3.29 -38.68 23.15
N PRO A 344 2.22 -38.07 23.67
CA PRO A 344 0.89 -38.15 23.05
C PRO A 344 0.86 -37.38 21.72
N ILE A 345 0.02 -37.82 20.77
CA ILE A 345 -0.20 -37.08 19.52
C ILE A 345 -1.23 -35.99 19.80
N SER A 346 -0.78 -34.75 19.91
CA SER A 346 -1.65 -33.56 20.00
C SER A 346 -0.89 -32.36 19.45
N PHE A 347 -1.56 -31.54 18.64
CA PHE A 347 -0.96 -30.39 17.98
C PHE A 347 -1.99 -29.32 17.66
N LEU A 348 -1.50 -28.08 17.55
CA LEU A 348 -2.23 -26.94 17.02
C LEU A 348 -1.74 -26.67 15.59
N ASP A 349 -2.68 -26.38 14.69
CA ASP A 349 -2.35 -25.78 13.41
C ASP A 349 -2.03 -24.29 13.64
N ILE A 350 -0.81 -23.91 13.30
CA ILE A 350 -0.30 -22.55 13.48
C ILE A 350 0.06 -21.89 12.15
N THR A 351 -0.34 -22.50 11.03
CA THR A 351 0.02 -22.06 9.67
C THR A 351 -0.28 -20.58 9.46
N THR A 352 -1.48 -20.13 9.81
CA THR A 352 -1.89 -18.72 9.65
C THR A 352 -1.16 -17.77 10.61
N LYS A 353 -0.90 -18.19 11.84
CA LYS A 353 -0.16 -17.38 12.82
C LYS A 353 1.31 -17.23 12.42
N LEU A 354 1.92 -18.30 11.93
CA LEU A 354 3.30 -18.30 11.47
C LEU A 354 3.44 -17.56 10.15
N GLN A 355 2.45 -17.64 9.25
CA GLN A 355 2.40 -16.83 8.03
C GLN A 355 2.46 -15.34 8.37
N ARG A 356 1.66 -14.88 9.36
CA ARG A 356 1.70 -13.48 9.83
C ARG A 356 3.05 -13.07 10.40
N LEU A 357 3.81 -13.99 11.00
CA LEU A 357 5.18 -13.72 11.46
C LEU A 357 6.16 -13.62 10.29
N ALA A 358 6.03 -14.51 9.30
CA ALA A 358 6.80 -14.46 8.07
C ALA A 358 6.53 -13.17 7.29
N ASP A 359 5.28 -12.74 7.21
CA ASP A 359 4.87 -11.50 6.53
C ASP A 359 5.48 -10.24 7.16
N LYS A 360 5.71 -10.26 8.49
CA LYS A 360 6.43 -9.19 9.21
C LYS A 360 7.94 -9.21 8.94
N GLY A 361 8.53 -10.41 8.82
CA GLY A 361 9.96 -10.60 8.53
C GLY A 361 10.34 -10.42 7.06
N GLY A 362 9.35 -10.24 6.17
CA GLY A 362 9.54 -10.05 4.74
C GLY A 362 10.16 -11.26 4.07
N ILE A 363 11.46 -11.16 3.77
CA ILE A 363 12.24 -12.18 3.05
C ILE A 363 12.92 -13.21 3.98
N SER A 364 12.77 -13.03 5.28
CA SER A 364 13.36 -13.92 6.29
C SER A 364 12.36 -14.27 7.37
N LEU A 365 12.43 -15.51 7.86
CA LEU A 365 11.75 -15.94 9.07
C LEU A 365 12.84 -16.25 10.10
N LYS A 366 12.92 -15.44 11.15
CA LYS A 366 13.85 -15.62 12.26
C LYS A 366 13.08 -15.85 13.54
N LEU A 367 13.12 -17.07 14.06
CA LEU A 367 12.59 -17.44 15.37
C LEU A 367 13.78 -17.77 16.26
N ASP A 368 14.19 -16.81 17.08
CA ASP A 368 15.37 -16.96 17.92
C ASP A 368 15.06 -17.79 19.18
N LYS A 369 15.96 -18.71 19.54
CA LYS A 369 15.75 -19.66 20.63
C LYS A 369 15.66 -19.01 22.03
N GLU A 370 16.26 -17.84 22.24
CA GLU A 370 16.30 -17.20 23.56
C GLU A 370 15.13 -16.23 23.75
N THR A 371 14.71 -15.58 22.67
CA THR A 371 13.69 -14.52 22.71
C THR A 371 12.29 -14.99 22.30
N PHE A 372 12.17 -15.98 21.43
CA PHE A 372 10.89 -16.44 20.91
C PHE A 372 10.22 -17.46 21.84
N ASP A 373 9.06 -17.11 22.40
CA ASP A 373 8.22 -18.01 23.20
C ASP A 373 7.04 -18.56 22.37
N PRO A 374 7.11 -19.81 21.88
CA PRO A 374 6.03 -20.40 21.09
C PRO A 374 4.76 -20.67 21.90
N ASN A 375 4.84 -20.90 23.22
CA ASN A 375 3.64 -21.09 24.05
C ASN A 375 2.82 -19.79 24.11
N LEU A 376 3.50 -18.65 24.26
CA LEU A 376 2.87 -17.33 24.30
C LEU A 376 2.22 -16.97 22.94
N VAL A 377 2.93 -17.24 21.84
CA VAL A 377 2.50 -16.81 20.50
C VAL A 377 1.43 -17.75 19.92
N PHE A 378 1.62 -19.06 20.05
CA PHE A 378 0.76 -20.05 19.41
C PHE A 378 -0.31 -20.62 20.32
N GLY A 379 -0.10 -20.59 21.64
CA GLY A 379 -0.87 -21.35 22.62
C GLY A 379 -0.19 -22.67 22.96
N ASN A 380 -0.49 -23.23 24.14
CA ASN A 380 0.16 -24.45 24.64
C ASN A 380 -0.73 -25.69 24.42
N PRO A 381 -0.41 -26.56 23.43
CA PRO A 381 -1.23 -27.74 23.14
C PRO A 381 -1.13 -28.83 24.22
N MET A 382 0.00 -28.90 24.92
CA MET A 382 0.34 -29.97 25.85
C MET A 382 1.29 -29.44 26.94
N PRO A 383 0.75 -28.86 28.03
CA PRO A 383 1.58 -28.36 29.13
C PRO A 383 2.42 -29.46 29.77
N GLY A 384 3.72 -29.22 29.92
CA GLY A 384 4.66 -30.13 30.57
C GLY A 384 5.10 -31.34 29.72
N ALA A 385 4.57 -31.48 28.52
CA ALA A 385 4.95 -32.54 27.57
C ALA A 385 5.89 -32.03 26.48
N LEU A 386 6.59 -32.96 25.83
CA LEU A 386 7.45 -32.66 24.69
C LEU A 386 6.62 -32.13 23.52
N LYS A 387 7.08 -31.03 22.90
CA LYS A 387 6.44 -30.36 21.77
C LYS A 387 7.46 -30.11 20.67
N PHE A 388 7.01 -30.11 19.43
CA PHE A 388 7.81 -29.74 18.27
C PHE A 388 7.18 -28.54 17.57
N LEU A 389 8.02 -27.67 17.03
CA LEU A 389 7.65 -26.67 16.04
C LEU A 389 7.99 -27.25 14.66
N GLU A 390 6.98 -27.68 13.92
CA GLU A 390 7.12 -28.19 12.56
C GLU A 390 6.66 -27.12 11.57
N VAL A 391 7.53 -26.77 10.63
CA VAL A 391 7.32 -25.66 9.69
C VAL A 391 7.77 -26.08 8.30
N ASN A 392 6.87 -26.01 7.33
CA ASN A 392 7.13 -26.13 5.90
C ASN A 392 6.98 -24.75 5.28
N LEU A 393 8.03 -24.30 4.60
CA LEU A 393 8.10 -23.00 3.95
C LEU A 393 8.48 -23.18 2.48
N THR A 394 7.83 -22.42 1.62
CA THR A 394 8.19 -22.28 0.21
C THR A 394 8.37 -20.81 -0.11
N CYS A 395 9.50 -20.49 -0.72
CA CYS A 395 9.81 -19.18 -1.27
C CYS A 395 9.75 -19.29 -2.80
N PRO A 396 8.65 -18.87 -3.45
CA PRO A 396 8.58 -18.77 -4.89
C PRO A 396 9.50 -17.63 -5.35
N GLY A 397 10.27 -17.84 -6.42
CA GLY A 397 11.05 -16.73 -6.99
C GLY A 397 12.58 -16.87 -7.05
N HIS A 398 13.19 -18.04 -6.79
CA HIS A 398 14.62 -18.10 -6.48
C HIS A 398 15.47 -19.01 -7.39
N ASP A 399 15.80 -18.55 -8.61
CA ASP A 399 16.94 -19.08 -9.38
C ASP A 399 17.79 -17.96 -10.01
N SER A 400 18.08 -16.91 -9.22
CA SER A 400 19.11 -15.91 -9.56
C SER A 400 20.53 -16.41 -9.29
N GLU A 401 20.70 -17.61 -8.73
CA GLU A 401 22.02 -18.21 -8.46
C GLU A 401 22.67 -18.83 -9.71
N ARG A 402 21.88 -19.11 -10.75
CA ARG A 402 22.41 -19.42 -12.08
C ARG A 402 22.36 -18.15 -12.93
N PHE A 403 23.52 -17.64 -13.34
CA PHE A 403 23.65 -16.72 -14.46
C PHE A 403 23.15 -17.41 -15.74
N ALA A 404 21.83 -17.61 -15.87
CA ALA A 404 21.24 -18.07 -17.10
C ALA A 404 21.28 -16.90 -18.08
N ASP A 405 22.10 -17.02 -19.12
CA ASP A 405 22.06 -16.09 -20.24
C ASP A 405 20.63 -16.06 -20.78
N SER A 406 20.13 -14.86 -21.07
CA SER A 406 18.84 -14.60 -21.75
C SER A 406 18.61 -15.41 -23.03
N ARG A 407 19.67 -16.03 -23.56
CA ARG A 407 19.70 -16.89 -24.75
C ARG A 407 19.51 -18.39 -24.44
N GLU A 408 19.53 -18.82 -23.18
CA GLU A 408 19.31 -20.23 -22.85
C GLU A 408 17.85 -20.62 -23.06
N VAL A 409 17.63 -21.66 -23.87
CA VAL A 409 16.31 -22.21 -24.19
C VAL A 409 16.23 -23.62 -23.63
N THR A 410 15.13 -23.96 -22.97
CA THR A 410 14.83 -25.35 -22.58
C THR A 410 14.72 -26.24 -23.82
N GLY A 411 14.86 -27.57 -23.66
CA GLY A 411 14.67 -28.52 -24.76
C GLY A 411 13.29 -28.48 -25.44
N GLY A 412 12.32 -27.77 -24.84
CA GLY A 412 11.00 -27.50 -25.42
C GLY A 412 10.84 -26.13 -26.10
N GLY A 413 11.92 -25.37 -26.29
CA GLY A 413 11.88 -24.09 -27.02
C GLY A 413 11.45 -22.87 -26.18
N PHE A 414 11.23 -23.01 -24.87
CA PHE A 414 10.94 -21.89 -23.97
C PHE A 414 12.21 -21.32 -23.35
N PRO A 415 12.38 -19.98 -23.29
CA PRO A 415 13.51 -19.36 -22.61
C PRO A 415 13.59 -19.81 -21.14
N ARG A 416 14.79 -20.15 -20.66
CA ARG A 416 15.08 -20.66 -19.30
C ARG A 416 14.98 -19.57 -18.23
N ASN A 417 13.82 -18.92 -18.12
CA ASN A 417 13.44 -18.14 -16.94
C ASN A 417 12.53 -18.96 -16.01
N TYR A 418 12.84 -20.25 -15.82
CA TYR A 418 12.06 -21.07 -14.88
C TYR A 418 12.56 -20.81 -13.47
N ILE A 419 11.78 -20.04 -12.74
CA ILE A 419 12.10 -19.70 -11.38
C ILE A 419 11.77 -20.90 -10.49
N THR A 420 12.78 -21.59 -9.95
CA THR A 420 12.54 -22.71 -9.03
C THR A 420 12.21 -22.20 -7.62
N ASN A 421 11.31 -22.90 -6.95
CA ASN A 421 10.89 -22.56 -5.59
C ASN A 421 11.93 -23.07 -4.59
N LYS A 422 12.38 -22.22 -3.65
CA LYS A 422 13.21 -22.67 -2.53
C LYS A 422 12.30 -23.12 -1.39
N SER A 423 12.23 -24.43 -1.17
CA SER A 423 11.47 -25.01 -0.05
C SER A 423 12.38 -25.39 1.11
N ALA A 424 11.94 -25.18 2.35
CA ALA A 424 12.59 -25.71 3.53
C ALA A 424 11.57 -26.32 4.50
N ARG A 425 12.05 -27.27 5.29
CA ARG A 425 11.28 -27.93 6.33
C ARG A 425 12.08 -27.96 7.62
N PHE A 426 11.49 -27.43 8.69
CA PHE A 426 12.07 -27.39 10.03
C PHE A 426 11.23 -28.25 10.97
N VAL A 427 11.89 -29.00 11.85
CA VAL A 427 11.25 -29.75 12.94
C VAL A 427 12.09 -29.53 14.19
N VAL A 428 11.71 -28.54 14.99
CA VAL A 428 12.51 -28.06 16.12
C VAL A 428 11.88 -28.48 17.46
N PRO A 429 12.60 -29.18 18.34
CA PRO A 429 12.12 -29.46 19.70
C PRO A 429 11.90 -28.18 20.49
N VAL A 430 10.88 -28.16 21.34
CA VAL A 430 10.57 -27.03 22.21
C VAL A 430 10.70 -27.45 23.67
N VAL A 431 11.53 -26.72 24.41
CA VAL A 431 11.81 -26.94 25.81
C VAL A 431 10.92 -26.00 26.63
N GLU A 432 10.06 -26.57 27.46
CA GLU A 432 9.19 -25.81 28.36
C GLU A 432 9.78 -25.81 29.77
N ASN A 433 9.86 -24.62 30.36
CA ASN A 433 10.17 -24.48 31.77
C ASN A 433 8.91 -24.77 32.60
N ARG A 434 8.95 -25.85 33.38
CA ARG A 434 7.82 -26.34 34.18
C ARG A 434 7.35 -25.36 35.25
N LEU A 435 8.20 -24.42 35.69
CA LEU A 435 7.87 -23.50 36.78
C LEU A 435 7.02 -22.30 36.32
N ASN A 436 7.26 -21.79 35.11
CA ASN A 436 6.61 -20.58 34.61
C ASN A 436 5.84 -20.80 33.29
N GLY A 437 5.86 -22.01 32.73
CA GLY A 437 5.20 -22.32 31.46
C GLY A 437 5.84 -21.65 30.24
N LYS A 438 6.99 -20.97 30.39
CA LYS A 438 7.71 -20.34 29.28
C LYS A 438 8.31 -21.41 28.40
N ALA A 439 8.05 -21.35 27.11
CA ALA A 439 8.67 -22.24 26.13
C ALA A 439 9.84 -21.54 25.42
N ARG A 440 10.83 -22.33 25.03
CA ARG A 440 11.95 -21.91 24.19
C ARG A 440 12.24 -22.96 23.13
N LEU A 441 12.71 -22.53 21.96
CA LEU A 441 13.16 -23.46 20.94
C LEU A 441 14.49 -24.10 21.37
N ALA A 442 14.72 -25.36 21.00
CA ALA A 442 16.02 -26.00 21.22
C ALA A 442 17.11 -25.40 20.31
N GLU A 443 16.71 -24.91 19.14
CA GLU A 443 17.56 -24.23 18.16
C GLU A 443 16.79 -23.09 17.49
N SER A 444 17.49 -22.05 17.04
CA SER A 444 16.87 -20.94 16.33
C SER A 444 16.43 -21.39 14.93
N VAL A 445 15.22 -21.04 14.51
CA VAL A 445 14.76 -21.26 13.15
C VAL A 445 15.10 -20.03 12.33
N VAL A 446 16.03 -20.18 11.40
CA VAL A 446 16.40 -19.11 10.46
C VAL A 446 16.15 -19.63 9.05
N PHE A 447 15.10 -19.10 8.42
CA PHE A 447 14.94 -19.19 6.98
C PHE A 447 15.29 -17.84 6.37
N GLU A 448 16.29 -17.84 5.51
CA GLU A 448 16.78 -16.67 4.83
C GLU A 448 16.79 -16.92 3.32
N SER A 449 16.05 -16.10 2.57
CA SER A 449 16.17 -16.05 1.10
C SER A 449 17.29 -15.10 0.65
N SER A 450 18.15 -14.64 1.57
CA SER A 450 19.09 -13.52 1.40
C SER A 450 20.30 -13.81 0.50
N PHE A 451 20.62 -15.07 0.19
CA PHE A 451 21.84 -15.38 -0.56
C PHE A 451 21.77 -15.09 -2.07
N ALA A 452 20.60 -14.78 -2.64
CA ALA A 452 20.49 -14.27 -4.00
C ALA A 452 19.34 -13.27 -4.18
N GLY A 453 19.25 -12.30 -3.27
CA GLY A 453 18.46 -11.10 -3.56
C GLY A 453 18.96 -10.46 -4.87
N PRO A 454 18.06 -9.85 -5.67
CA PRO A 454 18.42 -9.32 -6.97
C PRO A 454 19.46 -8.23 -6.84
N ILE A 455 20.62 -8.43 -7.45
CA ILE A 455 21.64 -7.40 -7.57
C ILE A 455 21.00 -6.23 -8.33
N ILE A 456 21.08 -5.03 -7.77
CA ILE A 456 20.74 -3.82 -8.53
C ILE A 456 21.82 -3.68 -9.59
N THR A 457 21.44 -3.95 -10.84
CA THR A 457 22.31 -3.69 -11.99
C THR A 457 21.95 -2.33 -12.54
N ILE A 458 22.86 -1.38 -12.43
CA ILE A 458 22.74 -0.07 -13.06
C ILE A 458 22.95 -0.26 -14.55
N VAL A 459 21.88 -0.09 -15.32
CA VAL A 459 21.91 -0.17 -16.79
C VAL A 459 22.56 1.07 -17.35
N ARG A 460 22.22 2.23 -16.77
CA ARG A 460 22.74 3.52 -17.20
C ARG A 460 22.58 4.54 -16.08
N ALA A 461 23.63 5.31 -15.78
CA ALA A 461 23.51 6.50 -14.97
C ALA A 461 24.11 7.70 -15.69
N THR A 462 23.42 8.84 -15.65
CA THR A 462 23.86 10.08 -16.28
C THR A 462 23.71 11.25 -15.33
N TYR A 463 24.69 12.13 -15.32
CA TYR A 463 24.73 13.30 -14.44
C TYR A 463 25.11 14.55 -15.23
N GLY A 464 24.40 15.66 -14.99
CA GLY A 464 24.66 16.95 -15.64
C GLY A 464 23.40 17.74 -15.98
N ASP A 465 23.53 18.75 -16.84
CA ASP A 465 22.42 19.57 -17.34
C ASP A 465 21.74 18.91 -18.55
N PHE A 466 20.49 18.47 -18.36
CA PHE A 466 19.71 17.83 -19.43
C PHE A 466 19.19 18.78 -20.50
N SER A 467 19.41 20.09 -20.34
CA SER A 467 19.10 21.09 -21.37
C SER A 467 20.17 21.11 -22.46
N ASN A 468 21.39 20.62 -22.18
CA ASN A 468 22.49 20.56 -23.13
C ASN A 468 23.23 19.21 -23.05
N SER A 469 23.18 18.44 -24.14
CA SER A 469 23.82 17.12 -24.20
C SER A 469 25.34 17.16 -24.05
N SER A 470 26.02 18.28 -24.33
CA SER A 470 27.46 18.41 -24.10
C SER A 470 27.83 18.53 -22.61
N HIS A 471 26.85 18.76 -21.73
CA HIS A 471 27.01 18.91 -20.28
C HIS A 471 26.52 17.66 -19.53
N LEU A 472 26.44 16.50 -20.19
CA LEU A 472 26.11 15.22 -19.56
C LEU A 472 27.34 14.33 -19.48
N ILE A 473 27.56 13.72 -18.32
CA ILE A 473 28.52 12.64 -18.16
C ILE A 473 27.79 11.32 -17.87
N ASP A 474 28.33 10.25 -18.43
CA ASP A 474 27.97 8.89 -18.03
C ASP A 474 28.67 8.59 -16.71
N CYS A 475 27.90 8.19 -15.70
CA CYS A 475 28.38 7.81 -14.37
C CYS A 475 27.91 6.41 -13.97
N THR A 476 27.59 5.57 -14.97
CA THR A 476 27.05 4.22 -14.77
C THR A 476 27.95 3.38 -13.87
N THR A 477 29.25 3.39 -14.12
CA THR A 477 30.23 2.60 -13.40
C THR A 477 30.36 3.06 -11.95
N GLU A 478 30.42 4.36 -11.72
CA GLU A 478 30.58 4.98 -10.40
C GLU A 478 29.34 4.72 -9.53
N VAL A 479 28.15 4.85 -10.12
CA VAL A 479 26.89 4.52 -9.43
C VAL A 479 26.77 3.02 -9.19
N GLN A 480 27.23 2.16 -10.11
CA GLN A 480 27.26 0.71 -9.91
C GLN A 480 28.19 0.30 -8.75
N LEU A 481 29.33 0.97 -8.60
CA LEU A 481 30.27 0.75 -7.49
C LEU A 481 29.70 1.17 -6.13
N LYS A 482 28.73 2.09 -6.12
CA LYS A 482 27.99 2.50 -4.91
C LYS A 482 26.90 1.49 -4.49
N VAL A 483 26.60 0.48 -5.31
CA VAL A 483 25.71 -0.61 -4.92
C VAL A 483 26.43 -1.51 -3.93
N LYS A 484 26.03 -1.44 -2.65
CA LYS A 484 26.53 -2.30 -1.58
C LYS A 484 25.54 -3.44 -1.33
N GLY A 485 25.87 -4.63 -1.84
CA GLY A 485 24.98 -5.78 -1.76
C GLY A 485 23.70 -5.56 -2.57
N GLN A 486 22.57 -5.38 -1.88
CA GLN A 486 21.24 -5.23 -2.48
C GLN A 486 20.71 -3.79 -2.42
N VAL A 487 21.54 -2.83 -2.01
CA VAL A 487 21.14 -1.45 -1.79
C VAL A 487 22.06 -0.50 -2.54
N LEU A 488 21.48 0.44 -3.27
CA LEU A 488 22.17 1.66 -3.67
C LEU A 488 21.74 2.75 -2.68
N CYS A 489 22.71 3.31 -1.96
CA CYS A 489 22.48 4.46 -1.09
C CYS A 489 23.44 5.58 -1.49
N ILE A 490 22.89 6.72 -1.88
CA ILE A 490 23.61 7.98 -2.10
C ILE A 490 22.97 8.99 -1.16
N GLU A 491 23.69 9.38 -0.10
CA GLU A 491 23.14 10.30 0.89
C GLU A 491 22.94 11.70 0.30
N GLN A 492 22.01 12.46 0.88
CA GLN A 492 21.77 13.84 0.47
C GLN A 492 23.00 14.74 0.66
N SER A 493 23.78 14.44 1.71
CA SER A 493 25.04 15.09 2.09
C SER A 493 26.22 14.74 1.17
N GLU A 494 26.10 13.73 0.31
CA GLU A 494 27.18 13.38 -0.61
C GLU A 494 27.26 14.38 -1.76
N ASN A 495 28.42 15.01 -1.91
CA ASN A 495 28.75 15.79 -3.09
C ASN A 495 29.17 14.85 -4.23
N LEU A 496 28.36 14.82 -5.29
CA LEU A 496 28.58 13.98 -6.48
C LEU A 496 29.91 14.31 -7.17
N ASN A 497 30.33 15.56 -7.17
CA ASN A 497 31.58 15.99 -7.80
C ASN A 497 32.83 15.40 -7.10
N HIS A 498 32.71 14.89 -5.86
CA HIS A 498 33.84 14.30 -5.14
C HIS A 498 34.19 12.88 -5.61
N TRP A 499 33.23 12.14 -6.15
CA TRP A 499 33.43 10.75 -6.58
C TRP A 499 33.09 10.50 -8.05
N LEU A 500 32.54 11.50 -8.74
CA LEU A 500 32.51 11.53 -10.20
C LEU A 500 33.82 12.10 -10.74
N VAL A 501 34.25 11.62 -11.91
CA VAL A 501 35.53 11.97 -12.53
C VAL A 501 35.71 13.48 -12.74
N ARG A 502 34.62 14.22 -12.96
CA ARG A 502 34.61 15.68 -13.12
C ARG A 502 33.20 16.26 -12.97
N ASP A 503 33.11 17.54 -12.61
CA ASP A 503 31.87 18.31 -12.76
C ASP A 503 31.61 18.58 -14.25
N PRO A 504 30.49 18.12 -14.84
CA PRO A 504 30.20 18.33 -16.26
C PRO A 504 29.83 19.77 -16.61
N CYS A 505 29.36 20.58 -15.64
CA CYS A 505 28.95 21.96 -15.87
C CYS A 505 28.95 22.76 -14.55
N PRO A 506 30.10 23.35 -14.17
CA PRO A 506 30.24 24.12 -12.93
C PRO A 506 29.26 25.31 -12.87
N GLY A 507 28.66 25.53 -11.70
CA GLY A 507 27.75 26.67 -11.46
C GLY A 507 26.37 26.54 -12.10
N ILE A 508 26.07 25.42 -12.76
CA ILE A 508 24.75 25.12 -13.34
C ILE A 508 24.08 24.03 -12.49
N HIS A 509 22.74 24.10 -12.35
CA HIS A 509 21.97 23.05 -11.68
C HIS A 509 21.97 21.75 -12.50
N LYS A 510 22.49 20.68 -11.89
CA LYS A 510 22.61 19.37 -12.54
C LYS A 510 21.53 18.42 -12.04
N GLN A 511 21.38 17.29 -12.71
CA GLN A 511 20.49 16.20 -12.32
C GLN A 511 21.20 14.87 -12.49
N LEU A 512 21.03 13.96 -11.52
CA LEU A 512 21.40 12.56 -11.62
C LEU A 512 20.19 11.75 -12.11
N ARG A 513 20.37 10.94 -13.15
CA ARG A 513 19.39 9.95 -13.62
C ARG A 513 20.00 8.57 -13.57
N ILE A 514 19.30 7.61 -12.97
CA ILE A 514 19.75 6.23 -12.81
C ILE A 514 18.68 5.31 -13.38
N GLU A 515 19.04 4.52 -14.38
CA GLU A 515 18.29 3.40 -14.93
C GLU A 515 18.89 2.11 -14.38
N TYR A 516 18.05 1.24 -13.82
CA TYR A 516 18.51 0.02 -13.18
C TYR A 516 17.58 -1.15 -13.47
N ILE A 517 18.11 -2.36 -13.41
CA ILE A 517 17.38 -3.62 -13.46
C ILE A 517 17.49 -4.28 -12.09
N THR A 518 16.36 -4.79 -11.59
CA THR A 518 16.31 -5.67 -10.43
C THR A 518 15.22 -6.72 -10.67
N ARG A 519 15.56 -8.02 -10.57
CA ARG A 519 14.67 -9.16 -10.94
C ARG A 519 14.05 -9.07 -12.34
N GLY A 520 14.76 -8.51 -13.31
CA GLY A 520 14.24 -8.30 -14.67
C GLY A 520 13.24 -7.15 -14.81
N PHE A 521 12.96 -6.40 -13.74
CA PHE A 521 12.18 -5.16 -13.81
C PHE A 521 13.10 -3.97 -14.02
N TYR A 522 12.71 -3.08 -14.94
CA TYR A 522 13.41 -1.83 -15.21
C TYR A 522 12.86 -0.70 -14.33
N GLY A 523 13.74 -0.01 -13.63
CA GLY A 523 13.43 1.18 -12.84
C GLY A 523 14.20 2.41 -13.31
N ASN A 524 13.68 3.60 -13.00
CA ASN A 524 14.32 4.88 -13.29
C ASN A 524 14.19 5.83 -12.09
N VAL A 525 15.31 6.35 -11.59
CA VAL A 525 15.37 7.38 -10.55
C VAL A 525 15.95 8.65 -11.13
N ARG A 526 15.43 9.81 -10.70
CA ARG A 526 15.96 11.13 -11.07
C ARG A 526 15.99 12.05 -9.87
N VAL A 527 17.17 12.59 -9.56
CA VAL A 527 17.36 13.51 -8.44
C VAL A 527 18.10 14.75 -8.92
N ARG A 528 17.60 15.92 -8.53
CA ARG A 528 18.23 17.20 -8.86
C ARG A 528 19.30 17.54 -7.84
N GLU A 529 20.25 18.36 -8.28
CA GLU A 529 21.25 18.96 -7.43
C GLU A 529 20.88 20.40 -7.05
N LYS A 530 21.28 20.80 -5.85
CA LYS A 530 21.28 22.16 -5.36
C LYS A 530 22.55 22.37 -4.54
N ASP A 531 23.32 23.41 -4.86
CA ASP A 531 24.55 23.78 -4.15
C ASP A 531 25.56 22.61 -4.04
N ASP A 532 25.83 21.93 -5.17
CA ASP A 532 26.69 20.74 -5.29
C ASP A 532 26.26 19.49 -4.48
N LEU A 533 25.07 19.53 -3.88
CA LEU A 533 24.47 18.43 -3.14
C LEU A 533 23.17 17.96 -3.78
N LEU A 534 22.81 16.70 -3.56
CA LEU A 534 21.51 16.22 -4.00
C LEU A 534 20.38 16.86 -3.20
N VAL A 535 19.24 17.14 -3.85
CA VAL A 535 18.04 17.64 -3.18
C VAL A 535 17.38 16.57 -2.31
N ALA A 536 17.65 15.29 -2.58
CA ALA A 536 17.20 14.15 -1.79
C ALA A 536 18.21 13.00 -1.91
N GLY A 537 18.35 12.18 -0.85
CA GLY A 537 19.12 10.95 -0.95
C GLY A 537 18.50 9.97 -1.95
N VAL A 538 19.34 9.20 -2.65
CA VAL A 538 18.89 8.08 -3.47
C VAL A 538 19.02 6.82 -2.64
N GLN A 539 17.90 6.15 -2.38
CA GLN A 539 17.91 4.81 -1.80
C GLN A 539 17.11 3.87 -2.70
N LEU A 540 17.79 2.86 -3.24
CA LEU A 540 17.18 1.78 -4.02
C LEU A 540 17.53 0.46 -3.37
N GLY A 541 16.60 -0.51 -3.40
CA GLY A 541 16.83 -1.84 -2.85
C GLY A 541 16.11 -2.11 -1.53
N TYR A 542 16.46 -3.21 -0.87
CA TYR A 542 15.86 -3.64 0.39
C TYR A 542 16.63 -3.05 1.56
N LEU A 543 16.00 -2.16 2.32
CA LEU A 543 16.54 -1.72 3.62
C LEU A 543 16.67 -2.95 4.53
N PRO A 544 17.86 -3.21 5.11
CA PRO A 544 18.07 -4.40 5.94
C PRO A 544 17.25 -4.40 7.23
N GLU A 545 16.78 -3.24 7.71
CA GLU A 545 16.00 -3.12 8.93
C GLU A 545 14.95 -2.01 8.78
N SER A 546 13.74 -2.24 9.29
CA SER A 546 12.79 -1.16 9.56
C SER A 546 13.42 -0.24 10.62
N PRO A 547 13.29 1.10 10.51
CA PRO A 547 13.64 1.97 11.64
C PRO A 547 12.88 1.46 12.88
N GLN A 548 13.59 1.35 14.00
CA GLN A 548 12.94 1.04 15.28
C GLN A 548 11.89 2.13 15.53
N ASP A 549 10.66 1.71 15.79
CA ASP A 549 9.62 2.61 16.26
C ASP A 549 10.05 3.12 17.65
N ASP A 550 10.52 4.37 17.72
CA ASP A 550 10.69 5.12 18.99
C ASP A 550 9.34 5.56 19.57
#